data_AF-A0A7X4CGC2-F1
#
_entry.id   AF-A0A7X4CGC2-F1
#
_cell.length_a   1.000
_cell.length_b   1.000
_cell.length_c   1.000
_cell.angle_alpha   90.00
_cell.angle_beta   90.00
_cell.angle_gamma   90.00
#
_symmetry.space_group_name_H-M   'P 1'
#
loop_
_entity.id
_entity.type
_entity.pdbx_description
1 polymer ?
#
loop_
_entity_poly.entity_id
_entity_poly.type
_entity_poly.pdbx_seq_one_letter_code
_entity_poly.pdbx_strand_id
1 'polypeptide(L)'
;MADVNRGNRPLSPHLTVYRPQVTSMTSILTRISGSSLILAALLVVWWFLAAAVSAQQFALADGFMTSWLGDLIMTLSAWALWY
;
A
#
# COMPACT_ATOMS: atom_id res chain seq x y z
N MET A 1 -16.49 21.07 26.46
CA MET A 1 -15.47 21.40 27.47
C MET A 1 -14.34 22.11 26.76
N ALA A 2 -13.94 23.26 27.27
CA ALA A 2 -13.16 24.27 26.57
C ALA A 2 -11.84 23.76 25.96
N ASP A 3 -11.46 24.35 24.84
CA ASP A 3 -10.09 24.38 24.33
C ASP A 3 -9.21 25.10 25.36
N VAL A 4 -8.73 24.33 26.34
CA VAL A 4 -7.79 24.82 27.34
C VAL A 4 -6.42 24.79 26.68
N ASN A 5 -5.83 25.96 26.43
CA ASN A 5 -4.48 26.09 25.89
C ASN A 5 -3.47 25.46 26.88
N ARG A 6 -3.10 24.19 26.67
CA ARG A 6 -2.30 23.39 27.64
C ARG A 6 -0.80 23.74 27.64
N GLY A 7 -0.36 24.73 26.87
CA GLY A 7 1.06 25.03 26.65
C GLY A 7 1.79 23.88 25.93
N ASN A 8 3.09 24.04 25.67
CA ASN A 8 3.90 23.02 24.99
C ASN A 8 4.48 21.99 25.99
N ARG A 9 3.60 21.16 26.58
CA ARG A 9 4.03 20.10 27.50
C ARG A 9 4.75 18.99 26.73
N PRO A 10 5.84 18.42 27.26
CA PRO A 10 6.54 17.33 26.61
C PRO A 10 5.63 16.11 26.46
N LEU A 11 5.66 15.49 25.28
CA LEU A 11 5.01 14.21 25.02
C LEU A 11 5.75 13.09 25.76
N SER A 12 5.03 12.17 26.39
CA SER A 12 5.65 11.00 26.99
C SER A 12 6.30 10.13 25.90
N PRO A 13 7.43 9.46 26.20
CA PRO A 13 7.99 8.46 25.30
C PRO A 13 6.95 7.38 25.00
N HIS A 14 6.76 7.06 23.72
CA HIS A 14 5.70 6.18 23.23
C HIS A 14 6.30 5.07 22.36
N LEU A 15 6.15 5.14 21.03
CA LEU A 15 6.61 4.11 20.09
C LEU A 15 8.11 3.79 20.22
N THR A 16 8.92 4.77 20.62
CA THR A 16 10.36 4.60 20.82
C THR A 16 10.73 3.69 21.99
N VAL A 17 9.86 3.57 23.01
CA VAL A 17 10.08 2.69 24.18
C VAL A 17 9.10 1.52 24.25
N TYR A 18 8.13 1.47 23.33
CA TYR A 18 7.11 0.44 23.25
C TYR A 18 7.72 -0.90 22.83
N ARG A 19 7.32 -2.01 23.48
CA ARG A 19 7.67 -3.36 23.05
C ARG A 19 6.62 -3.89 22.07
N PRO A 20 6.96 -4.12 20.80
CA PRO A 20 5.99 -4.63 19.82
C PRO A 20 5.45 -6.01 20.23
N GLN A 21 4.12 -6.16 20.26
CA GLN A 21 3.46 -7.47 20.36
C GLN A 21 3.05 -7.95 18.97
N VAL A 22 2.96 -9.27 18.80
CA VAL A 22 2.54 -9.88 17.53
C VAL A 22 1.21 -9.32 17.05
N THR A 23 0.22 -9.15 17.93
CA THR A 23 -1.09 -8.58 17.59
C THR A 23 -1.00 -7.15 17.05
N SER A 24 -0.13 -6.31 17.63
CA SER A 24 0.10 -4.95 17.16
C SER A 24 0.79 -4.93 15.79
N MET A 25 1.77 -5.80 15.58
CA MET A 25 2.48 -5.93 14.31
C MET A 25 1.53 -6.44 13.21
N THR A 26 0.74 -7.49 13.50
CA THR A 26 -0.26 -8.00 12.56
C THR A 26 -1.26 -6.93 12.16
N SER A 27 -1.75 -6.13 13.12
CA SER A 27 -2.66 -5.02 12.84
C SER A 27 -2.04 -3.94 11.94
N ILE A 28 -0.77 -3.62 12.12
CA ILE A 28 -0.05 -2.67 11.26
C ILE A 28 0.11 -3.26 9.85
N LEU A 29 0.53 -4.52 9.76
CA LEU A 29 0.74 -5.20 8.50
C LEU A 29 -0.56 -5.31 7.69
N THR A 30 -1.70 -5.63 8.31
CA THR A 30 -3.01 -5.68 7.60
C THR A 30 -3.41 -4.32 7.05
N ARG A 31 -3.07 -3.22 7.75
CA ARG A 31 -3.32 -1.86 7.23
C ARG A 31 -2.41 -1.53 6.06
N ILE A 32 -1.14 -1.91 6.14
CA ILE A 32 -0.17 -1.69 5.08
C ILE A 32 -0.55 -2.51 3.85
N SER A 33 -0.83 -3.82 4.00
CA SER A 33 -1.24 -4.71 2.91
C SER A 33 -2.52 -4.20 2.26
N GLY A 34 -3.57 -3.95 3.05
CA GLY A 34 -4.84 -3.42 2.57
C GLY A 34 -4.69 -2.08 1.82
N SER A 35 -3.88 -1.15 2.33
CA SER A 35 -3.66 0.15 1.66
C SER A 35 -2.82 -0.01 0.39
N SER A 36 -1.84 -0.92 0.37
CA SER A 36 -1.00 -1.17 -0.81
C SER A 36 -1.79 -1.75 -1.99
N LEU A 37 -2.84 -2.54 -1.71
CA LEU A 37 -3.71 -3.10 -2.75
C LEU A 37 -4.46 -2.04 -3.56
N ILE A 38 -4.61 -0.81 -3.04
CA ILE A 38 -5.17 0.30 -3.82
C ILE A 38 -4.26 0.64 -5.01
N LEU A 39 -2.94 0.62 -4.81
CA LEU A 39 -1.98 0.87 -5.90
C LEU A 39 -2.02 -0.26 -6.93
N ALA A 40 -2.13 -1.51 -6.48
CA ALA A 40 -2.28 -2.65 -7.36
C ALA A 40 -3.57 -2.55 -8.20
N ALA A 41 -4.68 -2.17 -7.58
CA ALA A 41 -5.96 -1.97 -8.27
C ALA A 41 -5.86 -0.87 -9.34
N LEU A 42 -5.23 0.27 -9.03
CA LEU A 42 -5.00 1.35 -10.01
C LEU A 42 -4.15 0.88 -11.19
N LEU A 43 -3.11 0.09 -10.93
CA LEU A 43 -2.25 -0.46 -11.97
C LEU A 43 -3.01 -1.43 -12.89
N VAL A 44 -3.82 -2.32 -12.32
CA VAL A 44 -4.67 -3.25 -13.08
C VAL A 44 -5.75 -2.51 -13.89
N VAL A 45 -6.36 -1.46 -13.31
CA VAL A 45 -7.30 -0.60 -14.04
C VAL A 45 -6.63 0.10 -15.21
N TRP A 46 -5.41 0.62 -15.02
CA TRP A 46 -4.63 1.21 -16.12
C TRP A 46 -4.37 0.20 -17.23
N TRP A 47 -4.00 -1.04 -16.89
CA TRP A 47 -3.79 -2.10 -17.87
C TRP A 47 -5.05 -2.40 -18.69
N PHE A 48 -6.23 -2.50 -18.05
CA PHE A 48 -7.50 -2.67 -18.76
C PHE A 48 -7.90 -1.45 -19.61
N LEU A 49 -7.66 -0.22 -19.13
CA LEU A 49 -7.91 0.98 -19.91
C LEU A 49 -7.02 1.03 -21.15
N ALA A 50 -5.73 0.68 -21.02
CA ALA A 50 -4.82 0.60 -22.14
C ALA A 50 -5.29 -0.43 -23.18
N ALA A 51 -5.79 -1.59 -22.72
CA ALA A 51 -6.38 -2.62 -23.57
C ALA A 51 -7.61 -2.12 -24.36
N ALA A 52 -8.40 -1.24 -23.78
CA ALA A 52 -9.60 -0.67 -24.41
C ALA A 52 -9.31 0.47 -25.41
N VAL A 53 -8.13 1.12 -25.32
CA VAL A 53 -7.80 2.31 -26.12
C VAL A 53 -7.17 1.95 -27.47
N SER A 54 -6.07 1.21 -27.49
CA SER A 54 -5.39 0.81 -28.74
C SER A 54 -4.33 -0.25 -28.51
N ALA A 55 -3.94 -0.96 -29.57
CA ALA A 55 -2.88 -1.97 -29.52
C ALA A 55 -1.52 -1.40 -29.05
N GLN A 56 -1.16 -0.17 -29.46
CA GLN A 56 0.10 0.44 -29.06
C GLN A 56 0.11 0.77 -27.55
N GLN A 57 -0.99 1.31 -27.01
CA GLN A 57 -1.08 1.62 -25.59
C GLN A 57 -1.12 0.36 -24.74
N PHE A 58 -1.82 -0.67 -25.21
CA PHE A 58 -1.82 -1.97 -24.55
C PHE A 58 -0.42 -2.59 -24.52
N ALA A 59 0.35 -2.54 -25.62
CA ALA A 59 1.71 -3.07 -25.66
C ALA A 59 2.64 -2.40 -24.63
N LEU A 60 2.45 -1.10 -24.36
CA LEU A 60 3.19 -0.40 -23.30
C LEU A 60 2.80 -0.89 -21.91
N ALA A 61 1.50 -1.00 -21.63
CA ALA A 61 1.02 -1.45 -20.32
C ALA A 61 1.38 -2.93 -20.08
N ASP A 62 1.24 -3.77 -21.10
CA ASP A 62 1.60 -5.19 -21.05
C ASP A 62 3.10 -5.40 -20.89
N GLY A 63 3.92 -4.62 -21.60
CA GLY A 63 5.38 -4.63 -21.42
C GLY A 63 5.81 -4.20 -20.01
N PHE A 64 5.08 -3.29 -19.35
CA PHE A 64 5.31 -2.97 -17.95
C PHE A 64 4.89 -4.11 -17.02
N MET A 65 3.68 -4.66 -17.21
CA MET A 65 3.12 -5.73 -16.38
C MET A 65 3.96 -7.02 -16.43
N THR A 66 4.54 -7.33 -17.60
CA THR A 66 5.37 -8.52 -17.83
C THR A 66 6.87 -8.27 -17.61
N SER A 67 7.25 -7.05 -17.21
CA SER A 67 8.62 -6.76 -16.81
C SER A 67 8.94 -7.37 -15.45
N TRP A 68 10.23 -7.52 -15.13
CA TRP A 68 10.69 -7.97 -13.81
C TRP A 68 10.08 -7.14 -12.66
N LEU A 69 9.86 -5.84 -12.88
CA LEU A 69 9.26 -4.94 -11.92
C LEU A 69 7.75 -5.18 -11.80
N GLY A 70 7.08 -5.42 -12.92
CA GLY A 70 5.67 -5.80 -12.96
C GLY A 70 5.43 -7.10 -12.18
N ASP A 71 6.24 -8.13 -12.43
CA ASP A 71 6.19 -9.41 -11.71
C ASP A 71 6.41 -9.23 -10.21
N LEU A 72 7.36 -8.38 -9.80
CA LEU A 72 7.60 -8.07 -8.39
C LEU A 72 6.37 -7.42 -7.75
N ILE A 73 5.78 -6.41 -8.38
CA ILE A 73 4.60 -5.72 -7.88
C ILE A 73 3.42 -6.69 -7.80
N MET A 74 3.17 -7.50 -8.83
CA MET A 74 2.07 -8.47 -8.86
C MET A 74 2.23 -9.56 -7.81
N THR A 75 3.45 -10.08 -7.63
CA THR A 75 3.75 -11.10 -6.61
C THR A 75 3.54 -10.55 -5.19
N LEU A 76 4.04 -9.33 -4.91
CA LEU A 76 3.82 -8.68 -3.62
C LEU A 76 2.35 -8.33 -3.40
N SER A 77 1.61 -7.97 -4.46
CA SER A 77 0.17 -7.71 -4.38
C SER A 77 -0.61 -8.99 -4.08
N ALA A 78 -0.24 -10.12 -4.70
CA ALA A 78 -0.83 -11.41 -4.39
C ALA A 78 -0.54 -11.83 -2.94
N TRP A 79 0.69 -11.61 -2.45
CA TRP A 79 1.02 -11.88 -1.06
C TRP A 79 0.27 -10.95 -0.09
N ALA A 80 0.15 -9.66 -0.42
CA ALA A 80 -0.61 -8.68 0.37
C ALA A 80 -2.10 -9.00 0.42
N LEU A 81 -2.66 -9.60 -0.64
CA LEU A 81 -4.06 -10.06 -0.67
C LEU A 81 -4.25 -11.35 0.14
N TRP A 82 -3.25 -12.23 0.15
CA TRP A 82 -3.26 -13.46 0.93
C TRP A 82 -3.14 -13.20 2.44
N TYR A 83 -2.35 -12.18 2.81
CA TYR A 83 -2.04 -11.80 4.18
C TYR A 83 -3.21 -11.06 4.87
#